data_AF-A0A2V7HUN7-F1
#
_entry.id   AF-A0A2V7HUN7-F1
#
_cell.length_a   1.000
_cell.length_b   1.000
_cell.length_c   1.000
_cell.angle_alpha   90.00
_cell.angle_beta   90.00
_cell.angle_gamma   90.00
#
_symmetry.space_group_name_H-M   'P 1'
#
loop_
_entity.id
_entity.type
_entity.pdbx_description
1 polymer ?
#
loop_
_entity_poly.entity_id
_entity_poly.type
_entity_poly.pdbx_seq_one_letter_code
_entity_poly.pdbx_strand_id
1 'polypeptide(L)'
;MRSIDIHAHLMPQCLWRTVATGSDWYGTRYEPGDGLGFTVTQGKRSRIATPKVRFTPEERLADMDAQGVDVQVVSIHMPLVSYHLEPAEG
;
A
#
# COMPACT_ATOMS: atom_id res chain seq x y z
N MET A 1 -21.03 -19.88 -9.11
CA MET A 1 -19.58 -19.84 -9.43
C MET A 1 -18.97 -18.76 -8.57
N ARG A 2 -17.78 -18.95 -7.98
CA ARG A 2 -17.14 -17.92 -7.16
C ARG A 2 -16.29 -16.99 -8.02
N SER A 3 -16.41 -15.68 -7.81
CA SER A 3 -15.57 -14.63 -8.38
C SER A 3 -14.31 -14.47 -7.54
N ILE A 4 -13.14 -14.69 -8.13
CA ILE A 4 -11.84 -14.64 -7.43
C ILE A 4 -10.95 -13.62 -8.12
N ASP A 5 -10.57 -12.58 -7.41
CA ASP A 5 -9.54 -11.62 -7.83
C ASP A 5 -8.19 -12.04 -7.26
N ILE A 6 -7.21 -12.25 -8.13
CA ILE A 6 -5.85 -12.67 -7.75
C ILE A 6 -4.82 -11.55 -7.89
N HIS A 7 -5.23 -10.34 -8.30
CA HIS A 7 -4.32 -9.24 -8.57
C HIS A 7 -4.82 -7.94 -7.92
N ALA A 8 -4.70 -7.91 -6.59
CA ALA A 8 -4.94 -6.70 -5.81
C ALA A 8 -3.74 -6.37 -4.94
N HIS A 9 -3.51 -5.07 -4.72
CA HIS A 9 -2.42 -4.58 -3.90
C HIS A 9 -2.91 -3.83 -2.66
N LEU A 10 -2.11 -3.87 -1.60
CA LEU A 10 -2.25 -3.04 -0.41
C LEU A 10 -0.91 -2.48 0.04
N MET A 11 -0.96 -1.39 0.81
CA MET A 11 0.14 -0.99 1.68
C MET A 11 -0.22 -1.38 3.11
N PRO A 12 0.71 -1.99 3.89
CA PRO A 12 0.38 -2.53 5.20
C PRO A 12 -0.21 -1.46 6.14
N GLN A 13 -1.22 -1.81 6.92
CA GLN A 13 -1.77 -0.87 7.90
C GLN A 13 -0.74 -0.43 8.95
N CYS A 14 0.21 -1.30 9.30
CA CYS A 14 1.28 -0.94 10.22
C CYS A 14 2.16 0.18 9.65
N LEU A 15 2.43 0.19 8.33
CA LEU A 15 3.08 1.31 7.66
C LEU A 15 2.29 2.59 7.89
N TRP A 16 0.98 2.60 7.59
CA TRP A 16 0.16 3.80 7.74
C TRP A 16 0.10 4.32 9.17
N ARG A 17 -0.02 3.42 10.15
CA ARG A 17 0.01 3.80 11.56
C ARG A 17 1.35 4.42 11.96
N THR A 18 2.48 3.84 11.50
CA THR A 18 3.82 4.37 11.79
C THR A 18 4.05 5.74 11.15
N VAL A 19 3.71 5.91 9.87
CA VAL A 19 3.92 7.21 9.21
C VAL A 19 2.97 8.29 9.71
N ALA A 20 1.80 7.91 10.24
CA ALA A 20 0.87 8.85 10.88
C ALA A 20 1.41 9.44 12.20
N THR A 21 2.35 8.76 12.88
CA THR A 21 3.05 9.32 14.05
C THR A 21 4.23 10.21 13.67
N GLY A 22 4.45 10.45 12.37
CA GLY A 22 5.63 11.14 11.86
C GLY A 22 6.92 10.30 11.89
N SER A 23 6.80 8.98 12.14
CA SER A 23 7.93 8.06 12.17
C SER A 23 8.10 7.34 10.83
N ASP A 24 9.32 6.87 10.57
CA ASP A 24 9.61 6.09 9.37
C ASP A 24 9.34 4.60 9.60
N TRP A 25 8.73 3.95 8.61
CA TRP A 25 8.48 2.51 8.59
C TRP A 25 9.53 1.83 7.71
N TYR A 26 10.59 1.25 8.30
CA TYR A 26 11.70 0.62 7.58
C TYR A 26 12.26 1.51 6.45
N GLY A 27 12.64 2.75 6.78
CA GLY A 27 13.15 3.73 5.82
C GLY A 27 12.11 4.28 4.84
N THR A 28 10.83 3.94 5.02
CA THR A 28 9.70 4.51 4.27
C THR A 28 8.96 5.55 5.09
N ARG A 29 8.87 6.77 4.56
CA ARG A 29 8.05 7.86 5.13
C ARG A 29 6.91 8.25 4.21
N TYR A 30 5.92 8.94 4.76
CA TYR A 30 4.86 9.58 3.99
C TYR A 30 5.16 11.07 3.78
N GLU A 31 4.94 11.54 2.56
CA GLU A 31 4.99 12.97 2.24
C GLU A 31 3.64 13.43 1.67
N PRO A 32 3.00 14.46 2.25
CA PRO A 32 1.85 15.10 1.63
C PRO A 32 2.25 15.77 0.31
N GLY A 33 1.29 15.96 -0.58
CA GLY A 33 1.48 16.59 -1.89
C GLY A 33 0.24 16.38 -2.76
N ASP A 34 0.34 16.72 -4.04
CA ASP A 34 -0.78 16.61 -4.97
C ASP A 34 -1.46 15.24 -4.94
N GLY A 35 -2.79 15.22 -4.95
CA GLY A 35 -3.57 13.99 -4.85
C GLY A 35 -3.46 13.33 -3.48
N LEU A 36 -3.03 12.06 -3.46
CA LEU A 36 -2.95 11.24 -2.24
C LEU A 36 -1.57 11.29 -1.54
N GLY A 37 -0.68 12.14 -2.04
CA GLY A 37 0.70 12.23 -1.57
C GLY A 37 1.59 11.09 -2.08
N PHE A 38 2.71 10.90 -1.38
CA PHE A 38 3.80 10.04 -1.82
C PHE A 38 4.32 9.21 -0.64
N THR A 39 4.88 8.06 -0.98
CA THR A 39 5.82 7.38 -0.10
C THR A 39 7.23 7.66 -0.56
N VAL A 40 8.14 7.84 0.38
CA VAL A 40 9.56 7.99 0.10
C VAL A 40 10.28 6.89 0.84
N THR A 41 10.86 5.97 0.08
CA THR A 41 11.65 4.86 0.62
C THR A 41 13.07 5.06 0.17
N GLN A 42 14.00 5.27 1.11
CA GLN A 42 15.43 5.44 0.83
C GLN A 42 15.69 6.51 -0.26
N GLY A 43 15.04 7.67 -0.13
CA GLY A 43 15.17 8.79 -1.07
C GLY A 43 14.38 8.66 -2.37
N LYS A 44 13.81 7.49 -2.69
CA LYS A 44 12.99 7.30 -3.88
C LYS A 44 11.51 7.58 -3.61
N ARG A 45 10.97 8.57 -4.32
CA ARG A 45 9.58 9.01 -4.21
C ARG A 45 8.66 8.19 -5.12
N SER A 46 7.59 7.64 -4.55
CA SER A 46 6.55 6.87 -5.26
C SER A 46 5.16 7.44 -4.98
N ARG A 47 4.43 7.80 -6.03
CA ARG A 47 3.09 8.39 -5.93
C ARG A 47 2.07 7.34 -5.48
N ILE A 48 1.20 7.72 -4.56
CA ILE A 48 0.07 6.88 -4.15
C ILE A 48 -1.04 7.04 -5.19
N ALA A 49 -1.27 6.01 -6.00
CA ALA A 49 -2.13 6.11 -7.19
C ALA A 49 -3.63 5.97 -6.90
N THR A 50 -4.00 5.31 -5.80
CA THR A 50 -5.40 5.02 -5.47
C THR A 50 -5.59 4.97 -3.96
N PRO A 51 -6.73 5.43 -3.41
CA PRO A 51 -6.99 5.31 -1.97
C PRO A 51 -7.09 3.84 -1.53
N LYS A 52 -7.38 2.91 -2.47
CA LYS A 52 -7.53 1.48 -2.19
C LYS A 52 -6.29 0.84 -1.54
N VAL A 53 -5.08 1.38 -1.76
CA VAL A 53 -3.88 0.86 -1.08
C VAL A 53 -3.85 1.17 0.42
N ARG A 54 -4.72 2.08 0.89
CA ARG A 54 -4.88 2.43 2.32
C ARG A 54 -6.04 1.72 3.00
N PHE A 55 -6.88 1.01 2.25
CA PHE A 55 -8.09 0.42 2.78
C PHE A 55 -7.82 -0.45 4.00
N THR A 56 -8.68 -0.30 5.01
CA THR A 56 -8.81 -1.32 6.05
C THR A 56 -9.40 -2.61 5.47
N PRO A 57 -9.28 -3.76 6.17
CA PRO A 57 -10.00 -4.96 5.78
C PRO A 57 -11.50 -4.71 5.56
N GLU A 58 -12.14 -3.91 6.40
CA GLU A 58 -13.57 -3.59 6.32
C GLU A 58 -13.90 -2.77 5.07
N GLU A 59 -13.13 -1.72 4.77
CA GLU A 59 -13.29 -0.92 3.56
C GLU A 59 -13.06 -1.76 2.30
N ARG A 60 -12.09 -2.68 2.35
CA ARG A 60 -11.81 -3.61 1.25
C ARG A 60 -12.94 -4.61 1.03
N LEU A 61 -13.50 -5.17 2.10
CA LEU A 61 -14.65 -6.07 2.01
C LEU A 61 -15.87 -5.35 1.44
N ALA A 62 -16.15 -4.12 1.87
CA ALA A 62 -17.23 -3.32 1.29
C ALA A 62 -17.02 -3.03 -0.20
N ASP A 63 -15.78 -2.75 -0.62
CA ASP A 63 -15.42 -2.58 -2.03
C ASP A 63 -15.54 -3.89 -2.82
N MET A 64 -15.17 -5.03 -2.23
CA MET A 64 -15.36 -6.37 -2.82
C MET A 64 -16.84 -6.69 -3.01
N ASP A 65 -17.69 -6.41 -2.03
CA ASP A 65 -19.14 -6.59 -2.11
C ASP A 65 -19.74 -5.75 -3.24
N ALA A 66 -19.33 -4.48 -3.35
CA ALA A 66 -19.79 -3.59 -4.42
C ALA A 66 -19.37 -4.05 -5.83
N GLN A 67 -18.28 -4.81 -5.94
CA GLN A 67 -17.78 -5.36 -7.20
C GLN A 67 -18.25 -6.81 -7.48
N GLY A 68 -18.89 -7.47 -6.50
CA GLY A 68 -19.23 -8.88 -6.59
C GLY A 68 -18.01 -9.81 -6.61
N VAL A 69 -16.97 -9.48 -5.83
CA VAL A 69 -15.76 -10.30 -5.67
C VAL A 69 -15.88 -11.12 -4.38
N ASP A 70 -15.94 -12.45 -4.50
CA ASP A 70 -16.10 -13.34 -3.33
C ASP A 70 -14.79 -13.55 -2.56
N VAL A 71 -13.67 -13.60 -3.28
CA VAL A 71 -12.33 -13.78 -2.70
C VAL A 71 -11.35 -12.87 -3.41
N GLN A 72 -10.54 -12.14 -2.65
CA GLN A 72 -9.44 -11.36 -3.18
C GLN A 72 -8.12 -11.80 -2.54
N VAL A 73 -7.17 -12.25 -3.36
CA VAL A 73 -5.79 -12.46 -2.94
C VAL A 73 -5.05 -11.14 -3.07
N VAL A 74 -4.45 -10.69 -1.98
CA VAL A 74 -3.75 -9.41 -1.91
C VAL A 74 -2.24 -9.62 -1.82
N SER A 75 -1.50 -8.72 -2.45
CA SER A 75 -0.05 -8.63 -2.38
C SER A 75 0.39 -7.21 -1.99
N ILE A 76 1.66 -7.06 -1.63
CA ILE A 76 2.19 -5.75 -1.25
C ILE A 76 2.27 -4.81 -2.46
N HIS A 77 2.15 -3.51 -2.22
CA HIS A 77 2.34 -2.50 -3.24
C HIS A 77 3.81 -2.47 -3.70
N MET A 78 4.04 -2.69 -5.01
CA MET A 78 5.36 -2.92 -5.57
C MET A 78 6.45 -1.90 -5.22
N PRO A 79 6.19 -0.58 -5.11
CA PRO A 79 7.19 0.37 -4.66
C PRO A 79 7.84 0.07 -3.30
N LEU A 80 7.20 -0.74 -2.45
CA LEU A 80 7.74 -1.11 -1.14
C LEU A 80 8.78 -2.23 -1.17
N VAL A 81 9.00 -2.92 -2.30
CA VAL A 81 9.96 -4.06 -2.35
C VAL A 81 11.41 -3.62 -2.35
N SER A 82 11.69 -2.38 -2.74
CA SER A 82 13.02 -1.77 -2.71
C SER A 82 14.16 -2.56 -3.36
N TYR A 83 13.89 -3.48 -4.29
CA TYR A 83 14.91 -4.29 -5.01
C TYR A 83 15.93 -3.50 -5.86
N HIS A 84 15.83 -2.18 -5.89
CA HIS A 84 16.81 -1.32 -6.54
C HIS A 84 17.91 -0.86 -5.58
N LEU A 85 17.80 -1.17 -4.30
CA LEU A 85 18.78 -0.85 -3.27
C LEU A 85 19.84 -1.95 -3.18
N GLU A 86 21.02 -1.60 -2.66
CA GLU A 86 21.99 -2.60 -2.25
C GLU A 86 21.45 -3.40 -1.05
N PRO A 87 21.78 -4.70 -0.90
CA PRO A 87 21.29 -5.52 0.21
C PRO A 87 21.61 -4.97 1.60
N ALA A 88 22.64 -4.12 1.74
CA ALA A 88 22.98 -3.47 3.01
C ALA A 88 22.06 -2.28 3.35
N GLU A 89 21.25 -1.81 2.39
CA GLU A 89 20.37 -0.65 2.49
C GLU A 89 18.88 -1.05 2.60
N GLY A 90 18.59 -2.36 2.58
CA GLY A 90 17.25 -2.96 2.66
C GLY A 90 17.24 -4.35 3.26
#